data_AF-A0A8J6TT34-F1
#
_entry.id   AF-A0A8J6TT34-F1
#
_cell.length_a   1.000
_cell.length_b   1.000
_cell.length_c   1.000
_cell.angle_alpha   90.00
_cell.angle_beta   90.00
_cell.angle_gamma   90.00
#
_symmetry.space_group_name_H-M   'P 1'
#
loop_
_entity.id
_entity.type
_entity.pdbx_description
1 polymer ?
#
loop_
_entity_poly.entity_id
_entity_poly.type
_entity_poly.pdbx_seq_one_letter_code
_entity_poly.pdbx_strand_id
1 'polypeptide(L)'
;MKRRSLFKLVVVIGCLIHIGSVAAQNGEQLFKKCFTCHTLGKKSTGPDLVGVRAKWEAAGEGDLLIEWVKNSNALITSGKSTMANAIKDFSPTTMDPQPLSTEEIKAVFDYIDAWTPAPEPTADVPEGTEKKVEIKYVPNYQKNLTIFYWFITLTIILLLAIIVLSGSISTLIKSDYFKERIAKKKDGGSTLLSVLLLVGFLFAGNELFALTFNRPGMAEEGQPWLLVENQDLYFFLAIDLVLLGVVFYLRSMFMNFMRMVRTPKEKAIKSPVTKKLNKVLTDAVDLEEEHTILLHHEYDGIRELDNNLPPWWVWGFYATIVFAVVYVFHFHILGTGDLQTTAYEKDMIAKQKEVEAYLVKMAMNVDETTAELLEDENDLKQGKALFDVNCVACHLEDGSGKIGPNLTDNTWIYGYDIKEVFGVVKYGTSNGMPEHASKLKPTQIQQVASYILHFKEAANGKEPEGKIVRQ
;
A
#
# COMPACT_ATOMS: atom_id res chain seq x y z
N MET A 1 -34.14 -35.86 17.21
CA MET A 1 -34.79 -34.54 17.46
C MET A 1 -33.85 -33.38 17.85
N LYS A 2 -32.51 -33.50 17.95
CA LYS A 2 -31.65 -32.41 18.47
C LYS A 2 -30.83 -31.57 17.46
N ARG A 3 -30.82 -31.86 16.16
CA ARG A 3 -30.04 -31.05 15.15
C ARG A 3 -30.83 -29.93 14.46
N ARG A 4 -32.17 -29.97 14.46
CA ARG A 4 -33.02 -28.96 13.82
C ARG A 4 -33.26 -27.71 14.69
N SER A 5 -32.97 -27.79 15.99
CA SER A 5 -33.20 -26.72 16.96
C SER A 5 -32.04 -25.70 17.01
N LEU A 6 -30.79 -26.15 16.87
CA LEU A 6 -29.63 -25.25 16.82
C LEU A 6 -29.66 -24.31 15.60
N PHE A 7 -30.11 -24.82 14.44
CA PHE A 7 -30.16 -24.04 13.20
C PHE A 7 -31.22 -22.93 13.23
N LYS A 8 -32.32 -23.14 13.97
CA LYS A 8 -33.33 -22.09 14.20
C LYS A 8 -32.86 -21.04 15.21
N LEU A 9 -32.02 -21.42 16.16
CA LEU A 9 -31.46 -20.50 17.16
C LEU A 9 -30.45 -19.52 16.53
N VAL A 10 -29.63 -19.97 15.57
CA VAL A 10 -28.68 -19.13 14.84
C VAL A 10 -29.38 -18.14 13.91
N VAL A 11 -30.54 -18.50 13.33
CA VAL A 11 -31.33 -17.64 12.45
C VAL A 11 -32.11 -16.56 13.21
N VAL A 12 -32.52 -16.83 14.46
CA VAL A 12 -33.29 -15.86 15.27
C VAL A 12 -32.39 -14.80 15.93
N ILE A 13 -31.12 -15.11 16.21
CA ILE A 13 -30.17 -14.14 16.82
C ILE A 13 -29.72 -13.07 15.81
N GLY A 14 -29.89 -13.29 14.50
CA GLY A 14 -29.57 -12.31 13.45
C GLY A 14 -30.59 -11.17 13.27
N CYS A 15 -31.71 -11.16 14.02
CA CYS A 15 -32.82 -10.21 13.81
C CYS A 15 -32.96 -9.10 14.88
N LEU A 16 -32.00 -8.88 15.76
CA LEU A 16 -32.16 -7.93 16.89
C LEU A 16 -31.04 -6.89 17.06
N ILE A 17 -30.49 -6.37 15.96
CA ILE A 17 -29.74 -5.10 16.02
C ILE A 17 -30.13 -4.27 14.79
N HIS A 18 -31.04 -3.32 15.00
CA HIS A 18 -31.03 -1.96 14.44
C HIS A 18 -32.41 -1.31 14.60
N ILE A 19 -32.59 -0.64 15.73
CA ILE A 19 -33.55 0.46 15.86
C ILE A 19 -32.73 1.71 16.11
N GLY A 20 -32.95 2.74 15.29
CA GLY A 20 -32.59 4.12 15.60
C GLY A 20 -31.34 4.65 14.90
N SER A 21 -31.54 5.34 13.78
CA SER A 21 -31.12 6.74 13.62
C SER A 21 -31.69 7.31 12.32
N VAL A 22 -32.44 8.40 12.46
CA VAL A 22 -32.95 9.21 11.35
C VAL A 22 -31.76 9.77 10.56
N ALA A 23 -31.78 9.59 9.24
CA ALA A 23 -30.73 10.07 8.34
C ALA A 23 -30.61 11.61 8.39
N ALA A 24 -29.58 12.12 9.06
CA ALA A 24 -29.03 13.41 8.72
C ALA A 24 -28.20 13.20 7.44
N GLN A 25 -28.60 13.82 6.33
CA GLN A 25 -27.81 13.80 5.10
C GLN A 25 -26.45 14.47 5.39
N ASN A 26 -25.36 13.74 5.14
CA ASN A 26 -24.02 14.19 5.49
C ASN A 26 -23.54 15.28 4.50
N GLY A 27 -23.63 16.55 4.90
CA GLY A 27 -23.23 17.71 4.10
C GLY A 27 -21.78 17.66 3.60
N GLU A 28 -20.87 17.07 4.39
CA GLU A 28 -19.49 16.82 3.99
C GLU A 28 -19.43 15.91 2.75
N GLN A 29 -20.21 14.84 2.75
CA GLN A 29 -20.23 13.86 1.66
C GLN A 29 -20.79 14.47 0.36
N LEU A 30 -21.77 15.36 0.47
CA LEU A 30 -22.31 16.11 -0.66
C LEU A 30 -21.29 17.12 -1.21
N PHE A 31 -20.56 17.82 -0.34
CA PHE A 31 -19.54 18.80 -0.74
C PHE A 31 -18.36 18.16 -1.50
N LYS A 32 -18.07 16.86 -1.31
CA LYS A 32 -17.05 16.13 -2.09
C LYS A 32 -17.28 16.14 -3.61
N LYS A 33 -18.50 16.47 -4.08
CA LYS A 33 -18.81 16.68 -5.51
C LYS A 33 -18.41 18.08 -5.98
N CYS A 34 -18.40 19.07 -5.09
CA CYS A 34 -18.07 20.47 -5.37
C CYS A 34 -16.56 20.76 -5.26
N PHE A 35 -15.82 19.92 -4.52
CA PHE A 35 -14.39 20.13 -4.22
C PHE A 35 -13.47 20.22 -5.44
N THR A 36 -13.85 19.58 -6.55
CA THR A 36 -13.09 19.63 -7.82
C THR A 36 -12.87 21.06 -8.31
N CYS A 37 -13.84 21.95 -8.06
CA CYS A 37 -13.77 23.34 -8.49
C CYS A 37 -13.61 24.31 -7.31
N HIS A 38 -14.06 23.95 -6.10
CA HIS A 38 -14.03 24.83 -4.94
C HIS A 38 -13.14 24.26 -3.84
N THR A 39 -12.17 25.05 -3.37
CA THR A 39 -11.37 24.69 -2.20
C THR A 39 -11.68 25.63 -1.05
N LEU A 40 -11.90 25.09 0.16
CA LEU A 40 -12.25 25.90 1.32
C LEU A 40 -11.04 26.71 1.80
N GLY A 41 -11.24 28.01 1.98
CA GLY A 41 -10.21 28.95 2.45
C GLY A 41 -9.23 29.42 1.37
N LYS A 42 -9.41 29.03 0.09
CA LYS A 42 -8.61 29.53 -1.02
C LYS A 42 -9.37 29.55 -2.35
N LYS A 43 -9.03 30.48 -3.24
CA LYS A 43 -9.57 30.52 -4.61
C LYS A 43 -9.03 29.34 -5.42
N SER A 44 -9.87 28.76 -6.29
CA SER A 44 -9.49 27.71 -7.24
C SER A 44 -10.19 27.97 -8.59
N THR A 45 -10.58 26.93 -9.34
CA THR A 45 -11.42 27.05 -10.55
C THR A 45 -12.73 27.81 -10.26
N GLY A 46 -13.28 27.66 -9.06
CA GLY A 46 -14.37 28.45 -8.50
C GLY A 46 -13.94 29.31 -7.30
N PRO A 47 -14.77 30.27 -6.87
CA PRO A 47 -14.47 31.13 -5.74
C PRO A 47 -14.41 30.34 -4.43
N ASP A 48 -13.72 30.93 -3.43
CA ASP A 48 -13.77 30.44 -2.05
C ASP A 48 -15.21 30.55 -1.52
N LEU A 49 -15.70 29.43 -0.99
CA LEU A 49 -17.08 29.29 -0.52
C LEU A 49 -17.24 29.62 0.96
N VAL A 50 -16.15 29.75 1.71
CA VAL A 50 -16.21 30.09 3.14
C VAL A 50 -16.85 31.47 3.32
N GLY A 51 -17.95 31.52 4.06
CA GLY A 51 -18.72 32.75 4.31
C GLY A 51 -19.51 33.27 3.11
N VAL A 52 -19.66 32.50 2.03
CA VAL A 52 -20.45 32.92 0.85
C VAL A 52 -21.94 33.01 1.17
N ARG A 53 -22.48 32.10 1.99
CA ARG A 53 -23.88 32.14 2.43
C ARG A 53 -24.20 33.47 3.12
N ALA A 54 -23.39 33.84 4.11
CA ALA A 54 -23.53 35.12 4.81
C ALA A 54 -23.43 36.34 3.88
N LYS A 55 -22.59 36.29 2.85
CA LYS A 55 -22.47 37.39 1.85
C LYS A 55 -23.72 37.53 0.98
N TRP A 56 -24.31 36.42 0.53
CA TRP A 56 -25.54 36.45 -0.27
C TRP A 56 -26.75 36.85 0.57
N GLU A 57 -26.82 36.41 1.83
CA GLU A 57 -27.84 36.85 2.79
C GLU A 57 -27.72 38.36 3.09
N ALA A 58 -26.50 38.87 3.31
CA ALA A 58 -26.27 40.30 3.53
C ALA A 58 -26.65 41.17 2.32
N ALA A 59 -26.58 40.62 1.11
CA ALA A 59 -27.03 41.28 -0.12
C ALA A 59 -28.56 41.20 -0.34
N GLY A 60 -29.31 40.54 0.55
CA GLY A 60 -30.75 40.29 0.39
C GLY A 60 -31.09 39.25 -0.68
N GLU A 61 -30.10 38.49 -1.16
CA GLU A 61 -30.23 37.51 -2.25
C GLU A 61 -30.00 36.06 -1.77
N GLY A 62 -30.09 35.79 -0.46
CA GLY A 62 -29.80 34.47 0.13
C GLY A 62 -30.56 33.29 -0.50
N ASP A 63 -31.84 33.48 -0.83
CA ASP A 63 -32.65 32.43 -1.48
C ASP A 63 -32.19 32.12 -2.92
N LEU A 64 -31.60 33.11 -3.60
CA LEU A 64 -31.06 32.94 -4.96
C LEU A 64 -29.76 32.14 -4.98
N LEU A 65 -29.09 31.96 -3.83
CA LEU A 65 -27.89 31.13 -3.73
C LEU A 65 -28.20 29.65 -4.05
N ILE A 66 -29.40 29.19 -3.69
CA ILE A 66 -29.85 27.84 -4.01
C ILE A 66 -30.15 27.72 -5.51
N GLU A 67 -30.74 28.75 -6.12
CA GLU A 67 -30.96 28.80 -7.56
C GLU A 67 -29.62 28.83 -8.33
N TRP A 68 -28.62 29.54 -7.80
CA TRP A 68 -27.27 29.57 -8.36
C TRP A 68 -26.64 28.18 -8.42
N VAL A 69 -26.70 27.42 -7.32
CA VAL A 69 -26.14 26.06 -7.29
C VAL A 69 -26.89 25.11 -8.22
N LYS A 70 -28.22 25.26 -8.32
CA LYS A 70 -29.03 24.44 -9.23
C LYS A 70 -28.75 24.74 -10.69
N ASN A 71 -28.64 26.02 -11.06
CA ASN A 71 -28.34 26.44 -12.43
C ASN A 71 -27.86 27.91 -12.48
N SER A 72 -26.55 28.12 -12.40
CA SER A 72 -25.95 29.46 -12.41
C SER A 72 -26.20 30.20 -13.74
N ASN A 73 -26.12 29.51 -14.88
CA ASN A 73 -26.37 30.10 -16.19
C ASN A 73 -27.80 30.63 -16.33
N ALA A 74 -28.81 29.88 -15.84
CA ALA A 74 -30.19 30.34 -15.83
C ALA A 74 -30.38 31.56 -14.92
N LEU A 75 -29.74 31.59 -13.74
CA LEU A 75 -29.83 32.72 -12.82
C LEU A 75 -29.17 33.98 -13.40
N ILE A 76 -27.99 33.86 -14.01
CA ILE A 76 -27.29 34.96 -14.71
C ILE A 76 -28.17 35.50 -15.85
N THR A 77 -28.68 34.62 -16.71
CA THR A 77 -29.50 35.01 -17.87
C THR A 77 -30.82 35.67 -17.45
N SER A 78 -31.36 35.28 -16.29
CA SER A 78 -32.60 35.86 -15.78
C SER A 78 -32.48 37.31 -15.33
N GLY A 79 -31.25 37.80 -15.07
CA GLY A 79 -31.00 39.16 -14.58
C GLY A 79 -31.46 39.43 -13.14
N LYS A 80 -31.95 38.40 -12.41
CA LYS A 80 -32.58 38.54 -11.09
C LYS A 80 -31.61 38.77 -9.92
N SER A 81 -30.35 38.38 -10.08
CA SER A 81 -29.33 38.45 -9.02
C SER A 81 -28.18 39.37 -9.42
N THR A 82 -27.91 40.36 -8.59
CA THR A 82 -26.76 41.24 -8.75
C THR A 82 -25.46 40.51 -8.41
N MET A 83 -25.51 39.60 -7.43
CA MET A 83 -24.38 38.75 -7.00
C MET A 83 -23.97 37.77 -8.11
N ALA A 84 -24.93 37.13 -8.77
CA ALA A 84 -24.70 36.23 -9.90
C ALA A 84 -24.03 36.95 -11.07
N ASN A 85 -24.48 38.16 -11.39
CA ASN A 85 -23.92 38.96 -12.48
C ASN A 85 -22.51 39.50 -12.16
N ALA A 86 -22.20 39.76 -10.89
CA ALA A 86 -20.88 40.23 -10.46
C ALA A 86 -19.79 39.15 -10.57
N ILE A 87 -20.17 37.87 -10.48
CA ILE A 87 -19.23 36.74 -10.46
C ILE A 87 -19.21 35.93 -11.76
N LYS A 88 -20.02 36.29 -12.76
CA LYS A 88 -20.16 35.56 -14.03
C LYS A 88 -18.83 35.39 -14.78
N ASP A 89 -17.90 36.34 -14.65
CA ASP A 89 -16.61 36.36 -15.33
C ASP A 89 -15.47 35.82 -14.45
N PHE A 90 -15.77 35.25 -13.26
CA PHE A 90 -14.75 34.76 -12.33
C PHE A 90 -13.95 33.58 -12.87
N SER A 91 -14.60 32.68 -13.61
CA SER A 91 -13.97 31.48 -14.17
C SER A 91 -14.23 31.40 -15.66
N PRO A 92 -13.24 30.99 -16.48
CA PRO A 92 -13.46 30.71 -17.89
C PRO A 92 -14.32 29.45 -18.12
N THR A 93 -14.59 28.66 -17.07
CA THR A 93 -15.42 27.46 -17.12
C THR A 93 -16.75 27.72 -16.42
N THR A 94 -17.87 27.46 -17.10
CA THR A 94 -19.21 27.61 -16.51
C THR A 94 -19.50 26.49 -15.52
N MET A 95 -20.14 26.81 -14.40
CA MET A 95 -20.64 25.81 -13.45
C MET A 95 -21.86 25.10 -14.05
N ASP A 96 -21.75 23.81 -14.30
CA ASP A 96 -22.87 23.00 -14.78
C ASP A 96 -24.00 22.90 -13.73
N PRO A 97 -25.27 22.76 -14.15
CA PRO A 97 -26.39 22.55 -13.25
C PRO A 97 -26.16 21.38 -12.30
N GLN A 98 -26.28 21.61 -10.99
CA GLN A 98 -26.07 20.56 -9.99
C GLN A 98 -27.38 19.81 -9.71
N PRO A 99 -27.40 18.47 -9.81
CA PRO A 99 -28.59 17.66 -9.54
C PRO A 99 -28.78 17.43 -8.03
N LEU A 100 -28.89 18.52 -7.27
CA LEU A 100 -29.06 18.50 -5.81
C LEU A 100 -30.43 19.10 -5.41
N SER A 101 -31.05 18.52 -4.39
CA SER A 101 -32.25 19.07 -3.76
C SER A 101 -31.93 20.35 -2.97
N THR A 102 -32.96 21.12 -2.63
CA THR A 102 -32.80 22.34 -1.80
C THR A 102 -32.19 22.00 -0.43
N GLU A 103 -32.59 20.88 0.16
CA GLU A 103 -32.15 20.39 1.46
C GLU A 103 -30.70 19.91 1.41
N GLU A 104 -30.31 19.22 0.33
CA GLU A 104 -28.93 18.79 0.09
C GLU A 104 -27.99 20.00 -0.06
N ILE A 105 -28.41 21.04 -0.78
CA ILE A 105 -27.64 22.28 -0.94
C ILE A 105 -27.47 22.99 0.41
N LYS A 106 -28.50 23.01 1.25
CA LYS A 106 -28.41 23.58 2.60
C LYS A 106 -27.41 22.80 3.46
N ALA A 107 -27.47 21.47 3.47
CA ALA A 107 -26.53 20.63 4.20
C ALA A 107 -25.07 20.85 3.75
N VAL A 108 -24.83 21.05 2.44
CA VAL A 108 -23.51 21.40 1.92
C VAL A 108 -22.99 22.70 2.52
N PHE A 109 -23.80 23.76 2.49
CA PHE A 109 -23.39 25.05 3.04
C PHE A 109 -23.27 25.04 4.57
N ASP A 110 -24.07 24.23 5.28
CA ASP A 110 -23.91 24.06 6.74
C ASP A 110 -22.55 23.45 7.08
N TYR A 111 -22.08 22.50 6.27
CA TYR A 111 -20.72 21.95 6.38
C TYR A 111 -19.64 23.00 6.08
N ILE A 112 -19.82 23.82 5.04
CA ILE A 112 -18.87 24.89 4.67
C ILE A 112 -18.75 25.93 5.77
N ASP A 113 -19.87 26.34 6.36
CA ASP A 113 -19.90 27.34 7.43
C ASP A 113 -19.29 26.81 8.74
N ALA A 114 -19.30 25.49 8.96
CA ALA A 114 -18.66 24.82 10.09
C ALA A 114 -17.16 24.55 9.89
N TRP A 115 -16.61 24.79 8.69
CA TRP A 115 -15.22 24.48 8.38
C TRP A 115 -14.25 25.48 9.04
N THR A 116 -13.16 24.95 9.61
CA THR A 116 -12.05 25.73 10.19
C THR A 116 -10.72 25.32 9.56
N PRO A 117 -9.81 26.27 9.28
CA PRO A 117 -8.51 25.96 8.68
C PRO A 117 -7.65 25.14 9.66
N ALA A 118 -6.84 24.22 9.11
CA ALA A 118 -5.82 23.53 9.88
C ALA A 118 -4.82 24.55 10.46
N PRO A 119 -4.37 24.40 11.72
CA PRO A 119 -3.42 25.34 12.30
C PRO A 119 -2.13 25.34 11.46
N GLU A 120 -1.69 26.52 11.02
CA GLU A 120 -0.40 26.68 10.36
C GLU A 120 0.72 26.23 11.31
N PRO A 121 1.78 25.58 10.82
CA PRO A 121 2.94 25.26 11.63
C PRO A 121 3.68 26.56 11.94
N THR A 122 3.31 27.23 13.02
CA THR A 122 4.11 28.32 13.56
C THR A 122 5.38 27.73 14.15
N ALA A 123 6.52 28.11 13.55
CA ALA A 123 7.79 28.13 14.27
C ALA A 123 7.58 28.93 15.57
N ASP A 124 8.24 28.47 16.64
CA ASP A 124 8.12 28.93 18.03
C ASP A 124 6.98 28.28 18.83
N VAL A 125 7.30 27.14 19.48
CA VAL A 125 6.57 26.68 20.66
C VAL A 125 7.54 26.74 21.85
N PRO A 126 7.26 27.57 22.88
CA PRO A 126 7.95 27.51 24.15
C PRO A 126 7.59 26.22 24.88
N GLU A 127 8.60 25.65 25.52
CA GLU A 127 8.57 24.44 26.32
C GLU A 127 7.49 24.51 27.42
N GLY A 128 6.66 23.46 27.53
CA GLY A 128 5.80 23.23 28.70
C GLY A 128 4.30 23.43 28.49
N THR A 129 3.66 22.51 27.76
CA THR A 129 2.29 22.05 28.06
C THR A 129 2.11 20.67 27.44
N GLU A 130 1.80 19.66 28.26
CA GLU A 130 1.49 18.32 27.79
C GLU A 130 0.29 18.37 26.82
N LYS A 131 0.57 18.32 25.52
CA LYS A 131 -0.44 18.02 24.51
C LYS A 131 -0.88 16.58 24.72
N LYS A 132 -2.14 16.36 25.11
CA LYS A 132 -2.81 15.07 24.90
C LYS A 132 -2.71 14.74 23.42
N VAL A 133 -1.79 13.84 23.06
CA VAL A 133 -1.70 13.30 21.71
C VAL A 133 -2.96 12.47 21.50
N GLU A 134 -3.90 13.00 20.73
CA GLU A 134 -5.03 12.22 20.25
C GLU A 134 -4.50 11.17 19.28
N ILE A 135 -4.33 9.93 19.76
CA ILE A 135 -3.85 8.81 18.95
C ILE A 135 -4.96 8.46 17.96
N LYS A 136 -4.92 9.06 16.76
CA LYS A 136 -5.79 8.66 15.65
C LYS A 136 -5.27 7.35 15.06
N TYR A 137 -5.98 6.25 15.31
CA TYR A 137 -5.66 4.96 14.69
C TYR A 137 -5.93 5.03 13.18
N VAL A 138 -4.87 4.98 12.37
CA VAL A 138 -4.96 4.90 10.91
C VAL A 138 -4.82 3.43 10.50
N PRO A 139 -5.83 2.81 9.88
CA PRO A 139 -5.72 1.45 9.35
C PRO A 139 -4.57 1.30 8.34
N ASN A 140 -3.93 0.14 8.30
CA ASN A 140 -2.96 -0.16 7.24
C ASN A 140 -3.70 -0.52 5.95
N TYR A 141 -4.05 0.51 5.17
CA TYR A 141 -4.84 0.39 3.96
C TYR A 141 -4.16 -0.46 2.88
N GLN A 142 -2.83 -0.46 2.76
CA GLN A 142 -2.08 -1.30 1.81
C GLN A 142 -2.25 -2.80 2.10
N LYS A 143 -2.05 -3.17 3.36
CA LYS A 143 -2.25 -4.55 3.81
C LYS A 143 -3.71 -4.97 3.65
N ASN A 144 -4.64 -4.09 4.02
CA ASN A 144 -6.07 -4.37 3.92
C ASN A 144 -6.51 -4.53 2.47
N LEU A 145 -6.03 -3.69 1.55
CA LEU A 145 -6.30 -3.82 0.12
C LEU A 145 -5.81 -5.17 -0.42
N THR A 146 -4.64 -5.62 0.01
CA THR A 146 -4.11 -6.94 -0.37
C THR A 146 -5.06 -8.07 0.08
N ILE A 147 -5.53 -8.03 1.33
CA ILE A 147 -6.47 -9.04 1.87
C ILE A 147 -7.80 -8.98 1.14
N PHE A 148 -8.28 -7.77 0.83
CA PHE A 148 -9.52 -7.55 0.08
C PHE A 148 -9.49 -8.23 -1.29
N TYR A 149 -8.38 -8.16 -2.03
CA TYR A 149 -8.26 -8.86 -3.32
C TYR A 149 -8.34 -10.38 -3.18
N TRP A 150 -7.78 -10.95 -2.10
CA TRP A 150 -7.93 -12.38 -1.82
C TRP A 150 -9.38 -12.77 -1.57
N PHE A 151 -10.12 -11.98 -0.78
CA PHE A 151 -11.54 -12.24 -0.55
C PHE A 151 -12.38 -12.10 -1.82
N ILE A 152 -12.20 -11.03 -2.61
CA ILE A 152 -12.91 -10.88 -3.90
C ILE A 152 -12.64 -12.07 -4.84
N THR A 153 -11.39 -12.52 -4.93
CA THR A 153 -11.02 -13.68 -5.75
C THR A 153 -11.70 -14.94 -5.24
N LEU A 154 -11.72 -15.16 -3.92
CA LEU A 154 -12.40 -16.28 -3.28
C LEU A 154 -13.92 -16.22 -3.54
N THR A 155 -14.54 -15.05 -3.42
CA THR A 155 -15.96 -14.83 -3.70
C THR A 155 -16.31 -15.25 -5.14
N ILE A 156 -15.51 -14.82 -6.13
CA ILE A 156 -15.70 -15.19 -7.54
C ILE A 156 -15.60 -16.71 -7.75
N ILE A 157 -14.60 -17.35 -7.16
CA ILE A 157 -14.42 -18.81 -7.24
C ILE A 157 -15.63 -19.55 -6.62
N LEU A 158 -16.10 -19.11 -5.46
CA LEU A 158 -17.25 -19.71 -4.78
C LEU A 158 -18.54 -19.53 -5.60
N LEU A 159 -18.77 -18.36 -6.19
CA LEU A 159 -19.91 -18.11 -7.08
C LEU A 159 -19.86 -19.00 -8.32
N LEU A 160 -18.70 -19.16 -8.96
CA LEU A 160 -18.53 -20.08 -10.08
C LEU A 160 -18.82 -21.53 -9.68
N ALA A 161 -18.32 -21.98 -8.52
CA ALA A 161 -18.60 -23.32 -8.00
C ALA A 161 -20.10 -23.54 -7.74
N ILE A 162 -20.80 -22.52 -7.20
CA ILE A 162 -22.26 -22.55 -7.00
C ILE A 162 -22.98 -22.68 -8.34
N ILE A 163 -22.60 -21.91 -9.36
CA ILE A 163 -23.21 -21.95 -10.70
C ILE A 163 -23.04 -23.34 -11.31
N VAL A 164 -21.83 -23.91 -11.29
CA VAL A 164 -21.54 -25.24 -11.85
C VAL A 164 -22.31 -26.34 -11.13
N LEU A 165 -22.30 -26.34 -9.79
CA LEU A 165 -23.02 -27.33 -8.99
C LEU A 165 -24.54 -27.21 -9.17
N SER A 166 -25.06 -25.97 -9.15
CA SER A 166 -26.49 -25.70 -9.38
C SER A 166 -26.93 -26.17 -10.77
N GLY A 167 -26.14 -25.88 -11.80
CA GLY A 167 -26.38 -26.33 -13.17
C GLY A 167 -26.42 -27.86 -13.27
N SER A 168 -25.45 -28.54 -12.63
CA SER A 168 -25.35 -30.02 -12.60
C SER A 168 -26.53 -30.67 -11.87
N ILE A 169 -26.98 -30.07 -10.76
CA ILE A 169 -28.14 -30.50 -10.01
C ILE A 169 -29.42 -30.30 -10.83
N SER A 170 -29.56 -29.15 -11.50
CA SER A 170 -30.72 -28.84 -12.34
C SER A 170 -30.89 -29.80 -13.51
N THR A 171 -29.79 -30.19 -14.17
CA THR A 171 -29.79 -31.22 -15.22
C THR A 171 -30.21 -32.59 -14.68
N LEU A 172 -29.67 -32.99 -13.51
CA LEU A 172 -30.06 -34.24 -12.86
C LEU A 172 -31.56 -34.27 -12.51
N ILE A 173 -32.12 -33.19 -11.95
CA ILE A 173 -33.54 -33.11 -11.59
C ILE A 173 -34.43 -33.17 -12.84
N LYS A 174 -34.00 -32.57 -13.95
CA LYS A 174 -34.75 -32.57 -15.21
C LYS A 174 -34.74 -33.93 -15.93
N SER A 175 -33.81 -34.83 -15.60
CA SER A 175 -33.77 -36.18 -16.18
C SER A 175 -35.02 -36.99 -15.82
N ASP A 176 -35.56 -37.71 -16.79
CA ASP A 176 -36.83 -38.44 -16.63
C ASP A 176 -36.73 -39.54 -15.55
N TYR A 177 -35.53 -40.11 -15.37
CA TYR A 177 -35.20 -41.02 -14.27
C TYR A 177 -35.48 -40.42 -12.88
N PHE A 178 -35.21 -39.14 -12.69
CA PHE A 178 -35.41 -38.46 -11.40
C PHE A 178 -36.84 -37.98 -11.20
N LYS A 179 -37.52 -37.55 -12.26
CA LYS A 179 -38.94 -37.18 -12.20
C LYS A 179 -39.81 -38.35 -11.71
N GLU A 180 -39.57 -39.56 -12.20
CA GLU A 180 -40.31 -40.76 -11.77
C GLU A 180 -40.04 -41.14 -10.30
N ARG A 181 -38.79 -40.99 -9.83
CA ARG A 181 -38.42 -41.30 -8.44
C ARG A 181 -38.89 -40.26 -7.43
N ILE A 182 -38.90 -38.97 -7.80
CA ILE A 182 -39.40 -37.87 -6.96
C ILE A 182 -40.94 -37.92 -6.89
N ALA A 183 -41.63 -38.26 -7.98
CA ALA A 183 -43.09 -38.45 -7.98
C ALA A 183 -43.56 -39.52 -6.97
N LYS A 184 -42.69 -40.47 -6.61
CA LYS A 184 -42.95 -41.49 -5.58
C LYS A 184 -42.71 -41.02 -4.14
N LYS A 185 -42.14 -39.83 -3.89
CA LYS A 185 -41.77 -39.37 -2.54
C LYS A 185 -42.47 -38.04 -2.19
N LYS A 186 -43.65 -38.15 -1.57
CA LYS A 186 -44.64 -37.08 -1.39
C LYS A 186 -44.32 -35.98 -0.35
N ASP A 187 -43.09 -35.85 0.17
CA ASP A 187 -42.88 -35.10 1.42
C ASP A 187 -41.63 -34.19 1.50
N GLY A 188 -41.23 -33.54 0.39
CA GLY A 188 -39.96 -32.78 0.31
C GLY A 188 -40.03 -31.28 0.02
N GLY A 189 -41.22 -30.67 -0.05
CA GLY A 189 -41.40 -29.32 -0.63
C GLY A 189 -40.90 -28.14 0.22
N SER A 190 -40.70 -28.31 1.53
CA SER A 190 -40.46 -27.16 2.43
C SER A 190 -39.00 -26.67 2.49
N THR A 191 -38.03 -27.51 2.11
CA THR A 191 -36.60 -27.16 2.19
C THR A 191 -36.10 -26.32 1.03
N LEU A 192 -36.74 -26.39 -0.15
CA LEU A 192 -36.33 -25.63 -1.33
C LEU A 192 -36.83 -24.17 -1.26
N LEU A 193 -38.07 -23.99 -0.79
CA LEU A 193 -38.72 -22.70 -0.61
C LEU A 193 -38.05 -21.86 0.49
N SER A 194 -37.63 -22.51 1.58
CA SER A 194 -36.92 -21.85 2.69
C SER A 194 -35.51 -21.39 2.30
N VAL A 195 -34.87 -22.05 1.32
CA VAL A 195 -33.56 -21.64 0.79
C VAL A 195 -33.69 -20.47 -0.18
N LEU A 196 -34.71 -20.46 -1.04
CA LEU A 196 -35.00 -19.31 -1.91
C LEU A 196 -35.32 -18.04 -1.12
N LEU A 197 -36.05 -18.18 0.00
CA LEU A 197 -36.31 -17.08 0.92
C LEU A 197 -35.05 -16.59 1.65
N LEU A 198 -34.14 -17.50 2.06
CA LEU A 198 -32.89 -17.12 2.73
C LEU A 198 -31.93 -16.39 1.79
N VAL A 199 -31.82 -16.86 0.53
CA VAL A 199 -31.00 -16.22 -0.51
C VAL A 199 -31.62 -14.89 -0.94
N GLY A 200 -32.95 -14.81 -1.07
CA GLY A 200 -33.64 -13.54 -1.35
C GLY A 200 -33.47 -12.49 -0.25
N PHE A 201 -33.37 -12.90 1.01
CA PHE A 201 -33.19 -11.99 2.15
C PHE A 201 -31.76 -11.41 2.24
N LEU A 202 -30.74 -12.15 1.76
CA LEU A 202 -29.36 -11.64 1.67
C LEU A 202 -29.19 -10.51 0.64
N PHE A 203 -30.15 -10.33 -0.27
CA PHE A 203 -30.19 -9.22 -1.23
C PHE A 203 -31.15 -8.09 -0.83
N ALA A 204 -31.80 -8.15 0.34
CA ALA A 204 -32.83 -7.21 0.76
C ALA A 204 -32.34 -6.06 1.66
N GLY A 205 -31.02 -5.89 1.83
CA GLY A 205 -30.42 -4.78 2.57
C GLY A 205 -29.89 -3.69 1.64
N ASN A 206 -30.67 -2.63 1.42
CA ASN A 206 -30.23 -1.41 0.74
C ASN A 206 -29.52 -0.46 1.72
N GLU A 207 -28.38 -0.87 2.25
CA GLU A 207 -27.41 0.08 2.81
C GLU A 207 -26.11 -0.10 2.02
N LEU A 208 -25.80 0.89 1.19
CA LEU A 208 -24.56 0.94 0.42
C LEU A 208 -23.40 1.16 1.39
N PHE A 209 -22.79 0.08 1.88
CA PHE A 209 -21.41 0.12 2.37
C PHE A 209 -20.51 0.48 1.18
N ALA A 210 -20.32 1.78 0.96
CA ALA A 210 -19.54 2.30 -0.15
C ALA A 210 -18.06 2.19 0.20
N LEU A 211 -17.36 1.32 -0.53
CA LEU A 211 -15.90 1.31 -0.58
C LEU A 211 -15.38 2.73 -0.83
N THR A 212 -14.35 3.14 -0.09
CA THR A 212 -13.78 4.48 -0.22
C THR A 212 -12.61 4.45 -1.20
N PHE A 213 -12.62 5.33 -2.19
CA PHE A 213 -11.60 5.40 -3.25
C PHE A 213 -10.78 6.68 -3.15
N ASN A 214 -9.45 6.53 -3.24
CA ASN A 214 -8.55 7.66 -3.45
C ASN A 214 -8.60 8.07 -4.92
N ARG A 215 -9.03 9.32 -5.16
CA ARG A 215 -9.04 9.90 -6.51
C ARG A 215 -7.62 10.34 -6.91
N PRO A 216 -7.29 10.35 -8.21
CA PRO A 216 -5.99 10.82 -8.69
C PRO A 216 -5.68 12.21 -8.14
N GLY A 217 -4.50 12.38 -7.52
CA GLY A 217 -4.03 13.65 -6.95
C GLY A 217 -4.47 13.96 -5.51
N MET A 218 -5.26 13.09 -4.86
CA MET A 218 -5.73 13.26 -3.47
C MET A 218 -5.19 12.21 -2.49
N ALA A 219 -4.43 11.23 -2.98
CA ALA A 219 -3.83 10.21 -2.13
C ALA A 219 -2.69 10.85 -1.32
N GLU A 220 -2.77 10.79 0.01
CA GLU A 220 -1.59 11.01 0.85
C GLU A 220 -0.47 10.05 0.42
N GLU A 221 0.77 10.50 0.51
CA GLU A 221 1.94 9.75 0.04
C GLU A 221 1.98 8.34 0.67
N GLY A 222 1.89 7.30 -0.16
CA GLY A 222 1.87 5.88 0.27
C GLY A 222 0.47 5.25 0.41
N GLN A 223 -0.62 6.01 0.32
CA GLN A 223 -1.99 5.46 0.40
C GLN A 223 -2.44 4.80 -0.92
N PRO A 224 -3.08 3.61 -0.88
CA PRO A 224 -3.52 2.92 -2.09
C PRO A 224 -4.76 3.57 -2.72
N TRP A 225 -5.06 3.24 -3.98
CA TRP A 225 -6.23 3.78 -4.71
C TRP A 225 -7.59 3.40 -4.10
N LEU A 226 -7.65 2.31 -3.33
CA LEU A 226 -8.85 1.85 -2.62
C LEU A 226 -8.51 1.73 -1.13
N LEU A 227 -9.22 2.51 -0.31
CA LEU A 227 -9.09 2.53 1.13
C LEU A 227 -10.01 1.46 1.72
N VAL A 228 -9.42 0.30 2.01
CA VAL A 228 -10.14 -0.82 2.64
C VAL A 228 -9.98 -0.74 4.14
N GLU A 229 -11.09 -0.59 4.84
CA GLU A 229 -11.14 -0.64 6.29
C GLU A 229 -11.27 -2.08 6.81
N ASN A 230 -10.97 -2.28 8.09
CA ASN A 230 -11.13 -3.59 8.71
C ASN A 230 -12.59 -4.07 8.69
N GLN A 231 -13.56 -3.15 8.72
CA GLN A 231 -14.99 -3.46 8.63
C GLN A 231 -15.33 -4.06 7.26
N ASP A 232 -14.77 -3.52 6.18
CA ASP A 232 -14.94 -4.07 4.83
C ASP A 232 -14.41 -5.49 4.74
N LEU A 233 -13.24 -5.76 5.34
CA LEU A 233 -12.67 -7.11 5.38
C LEU A 233 -13.56 -8.10 6.14
N TYR A 234 -14.11 -7.71 7.28
CA TYR A 234 -15.02 -8.58 8.04
C TYR A 234 -16.32 -8.86 7.27
N PHE A 235 -16.82 -7.88 6.52
CA PHE A 235 -17.99 -8.04 5.68
C PHE A 235 -17.74 -9.06 4.56
N PHE A 236 -16.63 -8.92 3.82
CA PHE A 236 -16.27 -9.87 2.77
C PHE A 236 -15.99 -11.28 3.30
N LEU A 237 -15.31 -11.39 4.45
CA LEU A 237 -15.13 -12.67 5.14
C LEU A 237 -16.48 -13.33 5.47
N ALA A 238 -17.46 -12.56 5.97
CA ALA A 238 -18.79 -13.08 6.27
C ALA A 238 -19.50 -13.59 5.01
N ILE A 239 -19.40 -12.85 3.90
CA ILE A 239 -19.95 -13.28 2.60
C ILE A 239 -19.31 -14.60 2.15
N ASP A 240 -17.99 -14.70 2.17
CA ASP A 240 -17.28 -15.91 1.73
C ASP A 240 -17.63 -17.13 2.59
N LEU A 241 -17.78 -16.96 3.91
CA LEU A 241 -18.21 -18.03 4.80
C LEU A 241 -19.64 -18.50 4.48
N VAL A 242 -20.55 -17.57 4.16
CA VAL A 242 -21.91 -17.91 3.73
C VAL A 242 -21.90 -18.66 2.41
N LEU A 243 -21.17 -18.16 1.40
CA LEU A 243 -21.05 -18.80 0.09
C LEU A 243 -20.41 -20.19 0.19
N LEU A 244 -19.39 -20.35 1.02
CA LEU A 244 -18.76 -21.64 1.30
C LEU A 244 -19.77 -22.63 1.93
N GLY A 245 -20.60 -22.15 2.86
CA GLY A 245 -21.72 -22.92 3.42
C GLY A 245 -22.71 -23.38 2.34
N VAL A 246 -23.06 -22.52 1.40
CA VAL A 246 -23.91 -22.84 0.25
C VAL A 246 -23.25 -23.89 -0.65
N VAL A 247 -21.96 -23.76 -0.97
CA VAL A 247 -21.22 -24.76 -1.77
C VAL A 247 -21.23 -26.13 -1.08
N PHE A 248 -20.92 -26.19 0.21
CA PHE A 248 -20.96 -27.47 0.96
C PHE A 248 -22.35 -28.09 0.98
N TYR A 249 -23.40 -27.26 1.09
CA TYR A 249 -24.78 -27.73 1.03
C TYR A 249 -25.13 -28.29 -0.36
N LEU A 250 -24.84 -27.56 -1.44
CA LEU A 250 -25.07 -28.01 -2.81
C LEU A 250 -24.28 -29.29 -3.11
N ARG A 251 -23.02 -29.37 -2.68
CA ARG A 251 -22.21 -30.59 -2.78
C ARG A 251 -22.82 -31.75 -2.00
N SER A 252 -23.27 -31.52 -0.76
CA SER A 252 -23.93 -32.55 0.05
C SER A 252 -25.20 -33.07 -0.63
N MET A 253 -26.00 -32.15 -1.18
CA MET A 253 -27.20 -32.49 -1.93
C MET A 253 -26.87 -33.31 -3.19
N PHE A 254 -25.90 -32.87 -3.99
CA PHE A 254 -25.41 -33.58 -5.17
C PHE A 254 -24.92 -34.99 -4.82
N MET A 255 -24.15 -35.14 -3.74
CA MET A 255 -23.67 -36.45 -3.28
C MET A 255 -24.80 -37.36 -2.80
N ASN A 256 -25.83 -36.81 -2.15
CA ASN A 256 -27.02 -37.56 -1.77
C ASN A 256 -27.80 -38.04 -3.01
N PHE A 257 -27.89 -37.21 -4.05
CA PHE A 257 -28.44 -37.62 -5.34
C PHE A 257 -27.61 -38.73 -5.99
N MET A 258 -26.29 -38.57 -6.06
CA MET A 258 -25.39 -39.60 -6.61
C MET A 258 -25.48 -40.92 -5.86
N ARG A 259 -25.66 -40.91 -4.52
CA ARG A 259 -25.88 -42.14 -3.73
C ARG A 259 -27.19 -42.85 -4.08
N MET A 260 -28.21 -42.14 -4.54
CA MET A 260 -29.45 -42.78 -5.01
C MET A 260 -29.25 -43.46 -6.37
N VAL A 261 -28.35 -42.96 -7.22
CA VAL A 261 -28.06 -43.51 -8.56
C VAL A 261 -26.99 -44.61 -8.50
N ARG A 262 -26.07 -44.56 -7.54
CA ARG A 262 -25.00 -45.56 -7.38
C ARG A 262 -25.58 -46.89 -6.86
N THR A 263 -25.53 -47.92 -7.69
CA THR A 263 -25.73 -49.30 -7.24
C THR A 263 -24.55 -49.71 -6.33
N PRO A 264 -24.76 -50.54 -5.29
CA PRO A 264 -23.67 -51.04 -4.46
C PRO A 264 -22.73 -51.88 -5.34
N LYS A 265 -21.49 -51.40 -5.58
CA LYS A 265 -20.47 -52.21 -6.24
C LYS A 265 -19.96 -53.26 -5.26
N GLU A 266 -19.98 -54.51 -5.71
CA GLU A 266 -19.36 -55.68 -5.09
C GLU A 266 -17.87 -55.41 -4.82
N LYS A 267 -17.38 -55.83 -3.66
CA LYS A 267 -16.04 -55.48 -3.16
C LYS A 267 -14.97 -56.13 -4.04
N ALA A 268 -14.26 -55.31 -4.82
CA ALA A 268 -13.13 -55.76 -5.62
C ALA A 268 -11.93 -56.16 -4.73
N ILE A 269 -11.34 -57.32 -5.05
CA ILE A 269 -10.19 -57.95 -4.39
C ILE A 269 -8.96 -57.03 -4.47
N LYS A 270 -8.24 -56.88 -3.35
CA LYS A 270 -7.07 -55.98 -3.21
C LYS A 270 -5.81 -56.62 -3.82
N SER A 271 -5.23 -55.99 -4.84
CA SER A 271 -3.84 -56.25 -5.30
C SER A 271 -2.80 -55.42 -4.51
N PRO A 272 -1.49 -55.77 -4.57
CA PRO A 272 -0.44 -55.19 -3.72
C PRO A 272 -0.26 -53.69 -3.94
N VAL A 273 -0.11 -52.93 -2.86
CA VAL A 273 -0.17 -51.45 -2.80
C VAL A 273 0.90 -50.76 -3.66
N THR A 274 2.08 -51.34 -3.83
CA THR A 274 3.21 -50.74 -4.59
C THR A 274 3.01 -50.79 -6.10
N LYS A 275 2.43 -51.87 -6.65
CA LYS A 275 2.09 -51.96 -8.09
C LYS A 275 0.98 -50.98 -8.49
N LYS A 276 0.08 -50.63 -7.57
CA LYS A 276 -1.01 -49.67 -7.83
C LYS A 276 -0.53 -48.23 -7.95
N LEU A 277 0.45 -47.81 -7.15
CA LEU A 277 0.89 -46.41 -7.17
C LEU A 277 1.67 -46.08 -8.45
N ASN A 278 2.59 -46.96 -8.87
CA ASN A 278 3.29 -46.79 -10.15
C ASN A 278 2.31 -46.79 -11.32
N LYS A 279 1.37 -47.72 -11.39
CA LYS A 279 0.38 -47.77 -12.48
C LYS A 279 -0.50 -46.51 -12.53
N VAL A 280 -0.83 -45.91 -11.39
CA VAL A 280 -1.61 -44.65 -11.34
C VAL A 280 -0.76 -43.43 -11.73
N LEU A 281 0.53 -43.42 -11.40
CA LEU A 281 1.42 -42.32 -11.73
C LEU A 281 1.83 -42.34 -13.20
N THR A 282 2.12 -43.51 -13.76
CA THR A 282 2.71 -43.67 -15.10
C THR A 282 1.75 -44.13 -16.18
N ASP A 283 0.62 -44.75 -15.81
CA ASP A 283 -0.36 -45.33 -16.76
C ASP A 283 0.27 -46.24 -17.83
N ALA A 284 1.41 -46.87 -17.51
CA ALA A 284 2.17 -47.65 -18.47
C ALA A 284 1.47 -49.00 -18.76
N VAL A 285 1.43 -49.37 -20.04
CA VAL A 285 1.00 -50.70 -20.50
C VAL A 285 2.05 -51.74 -20.07
N ASP A 286 1.60 -52.92 -19.67
CA ASP A 286 2.47 -53.99 -19.21
C ASP A 286 3.26 -54.59 -20.41
N LEU A 287 4.53 -54.99 -20.21
CA LEU A 287 5.47 -55.42 -21.27
C LEU A 287 4.91 -56.49 -22.23
N GLU A 288 4.09 -57.41 -21.72
CA GLU A 288 3.49 -58.50 -22.51
C GLU A 288 2.43 -57.98 -23.51
N GLU A 289 1.85 -56.81 -23.24
CA GLU A 289 0.79 -56.19 -24.02
C GLU A 289 1.30 -55.05 -24.93
N GLU A 290 2.60 -54.72 -24.93
CA GLU A 290 3.16 -53.62 -25.73
C GLU A 290 2.93 -53.76 -27.24
N HIS A 291 2.81 -55.00 -27.74
CA HIS A 291 2.48 -55.28 -29.13
C HIS A 291 1.13 -54.69 -29.56
N THR A 292 0.22 -54.41 -28.61
CA THR A 292 -1.10 -53.83 -28.88
C THR A 292 -1.08 -52.33 -29.15
N ILE A 293 -0.03 -51.64 -28.68
CA ILE A 293 0.15 -50.18 -28.82
C ILE A 293 1.35 -49.83 -29.71
N LEU A 294 1.93 -50.83 -30.39
CA LEU A 294 3.08 -50.63 -31.26
C LEU A 294 2.64 -49.99 -32.58
N LEU A 295 3.26 -48.86 -32.93
CA LEU A 295 2.99 -48.17 -34.19
C LEU A 295 3.49 -48.99 -35.39
N HIS A 296 2.82 -48.83 -36.52
CA HIS A 296 3.06 -49.66 -37.72
C HIS A 296 4.30 -49.26 -38.54
N HIS A 297 4.99 -48.19 -38.15
CA HIS A 297 6.15 -47.67 -38.85
C HIS A 297 7.42 -47.94 -38.06
N GLU A 298 8.47 -48.30 -38.80
CA GLU A 298 9.80 -48.58 -38.27
C GLU A 298 10.79 -47.65 -38.96
N TYR A 299 11.58 -46.94 -38.16
CA TYR A 299 12.61 -46.03 -38.64
C TYR A 299 13.95 -46.53 -38.13
N ASP A 300 14.78 -47.06 -39.03
CA ASP A 300 16.15 -47.50 -38.71
C ASP A 300 16.22 -48.49 -37.52
N GLY A 301 15.32 -49.49 -37.50
CA GLY A 301 15.24 -50.46 -36.41
C GLY A 301 14.54 -49.97 -35.13
N ILE A 302 14.18 -48.68 -35.05
CA ILE A 302 13.45 -48.11 -33.92
C ILE A 302 11.95 -48.14 -34.21
N ARG A 303 11.18 -48.61 -33.23
CA ARG A 303 9.71 -48.64 -33.26
C ARG A 303 9.18 -47.87 -32.06
N GLU A 304 8.04 -47.22 -32.26
CA GLU A 304 7.44 -46.33 -31.29
C GLU A 304 6.17 -46.96 -30.68
N LEU A 305 5.94 -46.69 -29.40
CA LEU A 305 4.75 -47.11 -28.67
C LEU A 305 3.80 -45.92 -28.53
N ASP A 306 2.52 -46.12 -28.83
CA ASP A 306 1.45 -45.13 -28.63
C ASP A 306 0.98 -45.13 -27.17
N ASN A 307 1.89 -44.79 -26.25
CA ASN A 307 1.61 -44.71 -24.82
C ASN A 307 0.93 -43.38 -24.46
N ASN A 308 0.02 -43.44 -23.49
CA ASN A 308 -0.50 -42.23 -22.85
C ASN A 308 0.63 -41.46 -22.15
N LEU A 309 0.53 -40.13 -22.15
CA LEU A 309 1.44 -39.30 -21.37
C LEU A 309 1.29 -39.64 -19.88
N PRO A 310 2.40 -39.84 -19.13
CA PRO A 310 2.33 -40.18 -17.73
C PRO A 310 1.49 -39.17 -16.95
N PRO A 311 0.46 -39.60 -16.19
CA PRO A 311 -0.39 -38.69 -15.43
C PRO A 311 0.39 -37.72 -14.54
N TRP A 312 1.46 -38.17 -13.89
CA TRP A 312 2.31 -37.28 -13.07
C TRP A 312 2.94 -36.14 -13.89
N TRP A 313 3.34 -36.43 -15.13
CA TRP A 313 3.96 -35.46 -16.03
C TRP A 313 2.93 -34.44 -16.51
N VAL A 314 1.73 -34.91 -16.89
CA VAL A 314 0.62 -34.05 -17.31
C VAL A 314 0.18 -33.14 -16.17
N TRP A 315 0.02 -33.68 -14.95
CA TRP A 315 -0.30 -32.87 -13.77
C TRP A 315 0.82 -31.89 -13.42
N GLY A 316 2.08 -32.30 -13.57
CA GLY A 316 3.24 -31.41 -13.44
C GLY A 316 3.19 -30.25 -14.43
N PHE A 317 2.91 -30.55 -15.71
CA PHE A 317 2.74 -29.55 -16.76
C PHE A 317 1.62 -28.56 -16.41
N TYR A 318 0.43 -29.04 -16.02
CA TYR A 318 -0.64 -28.16 -15.57
C TYR A 318 -0.28 -27.35 -14.32
N ALA A 319 0.47 -27.91 -13.38
CA ALA A 319 0.95 -27.17 -12.20
C ALA A 319 1.86 -26.01 -12.60
N THR A 320 2.73 -26.17 -13.62
CA THR A 320 3.55 -25.05 -14.14
C THR A 320 2.70 -23.94 -14.75
N ILE A 321 1.60 -24.30 -15.44
CA ILE A 321 0.66 -23.31 -16.01
C ILE A 321 -0.03 -22.53 -14.88
N VAL A 322 -0.54 -23.22 -13.85
CA VAL A 322 -1.17 -22.57 -12.71
C VAL A 322 -0.17 -21.66 -11.99
N PHE A 323 1.06 -22.14 -11.76
CA PHE A 323 2.13 -21.34 -11.17
C PHE A 323 2.41 -20.07 -11.98
N ALA A 324 2.51 -20.18 -13.31
CA ALA A 324 2.75 -19.04 -14.18
C ALA A 324 1.63 -17.99 -14.09
N VAL A 325 0.37 -18.42 -14.08
CA VAL A 325 -0.78 -17.52 -13.89
C VAL A 325 -0.69 -16.83 -12.53
N VAL A 326 -0.48 -17.58 -11.45
CA VAL A 326 -0.34 -17.01 -10.09
C VAL A 326 0.82 -16.02 -10.03
N TYR A 327 1.97 -16.35 -10.64
CA TYR A 327 3.14 -15.49 -10.68
C TYR A 327 2.87 -14.16 -11.38
N VAL A 328 2.27 -14.20 -12.58
CA VAL A 328 1.93 -13.00 -13.35
C VAL A 328 0.94 -12.12 -12.58
N PHE A 329 -0.07 -12.74 -11.95
CA PHE A 329 -1.01 -11.99 -11.12
C PHE A 329 -0.33 -11.39 -9.89
N HIS A 330 0.53 -12.14 -9.20
CA HIS A 330 1.19 -11.70 -7.97
C HIS A 330 2.18 -10.55 -8.21
N PHE A 331 3.03 -10.63 -9.24
CA PHE A 331 4.09 -9.65 -9.50
C PHE A 331 3.70 -8.56 -10.49
N HIS A 332 2.97 -8.87 -11.56
CA HIS A 332 2.76 -7.92 -12.66
C HIS A 332 1.37 -7.27 -12.69
N ILE A 333 0.30 -7.99 -12.29
CA ILE A 333 -1.06 -7.45 -12.36
C ILE A 333 -1.48 -6.80 -11.03
N LEU A 334 -1.38 -7.54 -9.93
CA LEU A 334 -1.79 -7.07 -8.61
C LEU A 334 -0.69 -6.30 -7.88
N GLY A 335 0.57 -6.40 -8.32
CA GLY A 335 1.71 -5.69 -7.72
C GLY A 335 1.97 -6.03 -6.25
N THR A 336 1.54 -7.21 -5.81
CA THR A 336 1.62 -7.65 -4.40
C THR A 336 3.01 -8.16 -4.00
N GLY A 337 3.86 -8.54 -4.96
CA GLY A 337 5.23 -8.94 -4.74
C GLY A 337 6.21 -7.90 -5.29
N ASP A 338 7.34 -7.69 -4.60
CA ASP A 338 8.38 -6.78 -5.08
C ASP A 338 9.09 -7.36 -6.31
N LEU A 339 9.19 -6.58 -7.38
CA LEU A 339 10.09 -6.90 -8.50
C LEU A 339 11.55 -6.73 -8.08
N GLN A 340 12.46 -7.34 -8.84
CA GLN A 340 13.89 -7.39 -8.52
C GLN A 340 14.51 -6.01 -8.19
N THR A 341 14.14 -4.96 -8.93
CA THR A 341 14.67 -3.60 -8.70
C THR A 341 14.16 -3.02 -7.38
N THR A 342 12.87 -3.13 -7.11
CA THR A 342 12.26 -2.65 -5.86
C THR A 342 12.77 -3.44 -4.65
N ALA A 343 12.94 -4.76 -4.78
CA ALA A 343 13.53 -5.59 -3.75
C ALA A 343 14.98 -5.17 -3.47
N TYR A 344 15.77 -4.93 -4.52
CA TYR A 344 17.14 -4.43 -4.40
C TYR A 344 17.20 -3.07 -3.71
N GLU A 345 16.36 -2.11 -4.10
CA GLU A 345 16.31 -0.78 -3.48
C GLU A 345 15.98 -0.86 -1.98
N LYS A 346 15.02 -1.70 -1.60
CA LYS A 346 14.68 -1.93 -0.19
C LYS A 346 15.86 -2.51 0.59
N ASP A 347 16.53 -3.51 0.03
CA ASP A 347 17.72 -4.11 0.65
C ASP A 347 18.87 -3.10 0.77
N MET A 348 19.10 -2.29 -0.26
CA MET A 348 20.13 -1.24 -0.24
C MET A 348 19.83 -0.18 0.81
N ILE A 349 18.58 0.27 0.94
CA ILE A 349 18.18 1.22 1.99
C ILE A 349 18.39 0.61 3.38
N ALA A 350 18.01 -0.66 3.58
CA ALA A 350 18.23 -1.35 4.84
C ALA A 350 19.73 -1.47 5.16
N LYS A 351 20.54 -1.85 4.19
CA LYS A 351 22.00 -1.99 4.35
C LYS A 351 22.70 -0.65 4.54
N GLN A 352 22.25 0.40 3.86
CA GLN A 352 22.79 1.75 4.03
C GLN A 352 22.61 2.23 5.47
N LYS A 353 21.44 2.00 6.07
CA LYS A 353 21.21 2.31 7.50
C LYS A 353 22.13 1.52 8.43
N GLU A 354 22.40 0.25 8.13
CA GLU A 354 23.37 -0.54 8.90
C GLU A 354 24.80 0.01 8.76
N VAL A 355 25.20 0.41 7.56
CA VAL A 355 26.51 1.03 7.28
C VAL A 355 26.63 2.36 8.00
N GLU A 356 25.64 3.24 7.90
CA GLU A 356 25.62 4.52 8.60
C GLU A 356 25.70 4.35 10.11
N ALA A 357 24.92 3.43 10.68
CA ALA A 357 24.98 3.10 12.10
C ALA A 357 26.38 2.58 12.51
N TYR A 358 27.02 1.78 11.65
CA TYR A 358 28.38 1.32 11.87
C TYR A 358 29.40 2.48 11.80
N LEU A 359 29.30 3.35 10.80
CA LEU A 359 30.18 4.50 10.63
C LEU A 359 30.06 5.47 11.80
N VAL A 360 28.85 5.79 12.26
CA VAL A 360 28.62 6.61 13.45
C VAL A 360 29.23 5.93 14.69
N LYS A 361 28.96 4.63 14.90
CA LYS A 361 29.52 3.88 16.02
C LYS A 361 31.05 3.87 16.03
N MET A 362 31.67 3.82 14.85
CA MET A 362 33.13 3.81 14.71
C MET A 362 33.75 5.20 14.61
N ALA A 363 32.94 6.26 14.61
CA ALA A 363 33.34 7.66 14.41
C ALA A 363 34.03 7.90 13.05
N MET A 364 33.48 7.28 11.99
CA MET A 364 33.92 7.33 10.59
C MET A 364 32.88 7.95 9.66
N ASN A 365 31.91 8.69 10.19
CA ASN A 365 30.79 9.29 9.46
C ASN A 365 31.10 10.67 8.84
N VAL A 366 32.38 11.04 8.75
CA VAL A 366 32.84 12.33 8.24
C VAL A 366 33.94 12.08 7.21
N ASP A 367 33.98 12.89 6.16
CA ASP A 367 35.00 12.89 5.12
C ASP A 367 35.30 14.31 4.61
N GLU A 368 36.20 14.43 3.65
CA GLU A 368 36.61 15.69 3.03
C GLU A 368 35.47 16.45 2.33
N THR A 369 34.30 15.85 2.13
CA THR A 369 33.14 16.52 1.52
C THR A 369 32.09 16.94 2.54
N THR A 370 32.06 16.27 3.70
CA THR A 370 31.06 16.41 4.75
C THR A 370 31.59 17.07 6.02
N ALA A 371 32.91 17.26 6.14
CA ALA A 371 33.53 17.93 7.28
C ALA A 371 32.99 19.36 7.46
N GLU A 372 32.63 19.67 8.70
CA GLU A 372 32.20 21.00 9.16
C GLU A 372 33.17 21.52 10.22
N LEU A 373 33.29 22.84 10.33
CA LEU A 373 34.17 23.46 11.33
C LEU A 373 33.58 23.24 12.72
N LEU A 374 34.32 22.55 13.59
CA LEU A 374 33.90 22.33 14.97
C LEU A 374 34.33 23.51 15.84
N GLU A 375 33.38 24.10 16.56
CA GLU A 375 33.59 25.23 17.48
C GLU A 375 33.48 24.83 18.97
N ASP A 376 33.01 23.61 19.26
CA ASP A 376 32.84 23.12 20.62
C ASP A 376 34.18 22.95 21.34
N GLU A 377 34.26 23.44 22.59
CA GLU A 377 35.50 23.42 23.38
C GLU A 377 36.07 22.01 23.59
N ASN A 378 35.22 20.99 23.71
CA ASN A 378 35.66 19.62 23.91
C ASN A 378 36.26 19.02 22.62
N ASP A 379 35.72 19.36 21.46
CA ASP A 379 36.27 18.95 20.16
C ASP A 379 37.59 19.67 19.87
N LEU A 380 37.67 20.97 20.15
CA LEU A 380 38.91 21.75 20.02
C LEU A 380 40.00 21.25 20.99
N LYS A 381 39.63 20.86 22.21
CA LYS A 381 40.57 20.27 23.19
C LYS A 381 41.11 18.93 22.73
N GLN A 382 40.27 18.08 22.14
CA GLN A 382 40.70 16.81 21.53
C GLN A 382 41.58 17.07 20.30
N GLY A 383 41.20 18.03 19.46
CA GLY A 383 41.99 18.48 18.32
C GLY A 383 43.39 18.96 18.72
N LYS A 384 43.50 19.75 19.80
CA LYS A 384 44.79 20.14 20.39
C LYS A 384 45.61 18.93 20.82
N ALA A 385 45.02 18.00 21.57
CA ALA A 385 45.76 16.81 22.02
C ALA A 385 46.28 15.96 20.85
N LEU A 386 45.52 15.88 19.76
CA LEU A 386 45.94 15.23 18.52
C LEU A 386 47.05 16.00 17.81
N PHE A 387 46.95 17.33 17.76
CA PHE A 387 47.98 18.21 17.21
C PHE A 387 49.31 18.08 17.97
N ASP A 388 49.26 18.10 19.30
CA ASP A 388 50.42 17.97 20.20
C ASP A 388 51.21 16.67 19.93
N VAL A 389 50.49 15.57 19.65
CA VAL A 389 51.11 14.25 19.40
C VAL A 389 51.62 14.12 17.96
N ASN A 390 50.90 14.64 16.97
CA ASN A 390 51.13 14.29 15.57
C ASN A 390 51.73 15.40 14.71
N CYS A 391 51.56 16.67 15.09
CA CYS A 391 51.81 17.83 14.21
C CYS A 391 52.91 18.77 14.74
N VAL A 392 53.08 18.87 16.06
CA VAL A 392 54.01 19.81 16.72
C VAL A 392 55.46 19.63 16.28
N ALA A 393 55.89 18.41 15.97
CA ALA A 393 57.26 18.15 15.52
C ALA A 393 57.66 18.97 14.28
N CYS A 394 56.71 19.27 13.40
CA CYS A 394 56.93 20.03 12.17
C CYS A 394 56.38 21.46 12.24
N HIS A 395 55.25 21.67 12.91
CA HIS A 395 54.51 22.94 12.93
C HIS A 395 54.67 23.75 14.22
N LEU A 396 55.40 23.25 15.21
CA LEU A 396 55.56 23.84 16.56
C LEU A 396 54.24 23.87 17.36
N GLU A 397 54.35 24.07 18.68
CA GLU A 397 53.20 24.00 19.60
C GLU A 397 52.20 25.16 19.39
N ASP A 398 52.71 26.32 19.00
CA ASP A 398 51.92 27.51 18.68
C ASP A 398 51.50 27.56 17.20
N GLY A 399 51.81 26.53 16.39
CA GLY A 399 51.50 26.50 14.96
C GLY A 399 52.37 27.40 14.09
N SER A 400 53.40 28.05 14.66
CA SER A 400 54.25 29.04 13.99
C SER A 400 55.09 28.49 12.82
N GLY A 401 55.21 27.17 12.71
CA GLY A 401 55.92 26.50 11.62
C GLY A 401 57.44 26.40 11.85
N LYS A 402 58.02 25.22 11.61
CA LYS A 402 59.48 25.00 11.60
C LYS A 402 59.91 24.31 10.32
N ILE A 403 59.56 23.03 10.22
CA ILE A 403 59.75 22.23 9.01
C ILE A 403 58.51 22.41 8.12
N GLY A 404 57.32 22.31 8.72
CA GLY A 404 56.06 22.62 8.07
C GLY A 404 55.79 24.13 8.00
N PRO A 405 54.82 24.55 7.17
CA PRO A 405 54.40 25.95 7.06
C PRO A 405 53.82 26.50 8.36
N ASN A 406 53.81 27.83 8.46
CA ASN A 406 53.10 28.55 9.52
C ASN A 406 51.59 28.37 9.33
N LEU A 407 50.91 27.81 10.34
CA LEU A 407 49.48 27.55 10.34
C LEU A 407 48.67 28.69 10.96
N THR A 408 49.35 29.71 11.50
CA THR A 408 48.74 30.85 12.19
C THR A 408 48.57 32.07 11.29
N ASP A 409 49.19 32.08 10.11
CA ASP A 409 49.10 33.20 9.17
C ASP A 409 47.86 33.09 8.28
N ASN A 410 47.55 34.18 7.57
CA ASN A 410 46.38 34.26 6.70
C ASN A 410 46.64 33.66 5.30
N THR A 411 47.76 33.00 5.06
CA THR A 411 48.13 32.44 3.76
C THR A 411 48.15 30.91 3.76
N TRP A 412 47.61 30.31 2.71
CA TRP A 412 47.43 28.87 2.60
C TRP A 412 48.00 28.36 1.28
N ILE A 413 48.58 27.16 1.31
CA ILE A 413 49.20 26.51 0.15
C ILE A 413 48.18 25.66 -0.59
N TYR A 414 47.35 24.92 0.14
CA TYR A 414 46.44 23.90 -0.39
C TYR A 414 44.95 24.21 -0.18
N GLY A 415 44.64 25.34 0.46
CA GLY A 415 43.28 25.72 0.84
C GLY A 415 43.15 26.00 2.34
N TYR A 416 42.09 26.70 2.72
CA TYR A 416 41.81 27.12 4.09
C TYR A 416 40.41 26.73 4.57
N ASP A 417 39.56 26.19 3.70
CA ASP A 417 38.28 25.64 4.13
C ASP A 417 38.50 24.37 4.96
N ILE A 418 37.57 24.08 5.88
CA ILE A 418 37.66 22.91 6.75
C ILE A 418 37.81 21.61 5.95
N LYS A 419 37.15 21.52 4.81
CA LYS A 419 37.21 20.37 3.89
C LYS A 419 38.59 20.20 3.26
N GLU A 420 39.21 21.31 2.89
CA GLU A 420 40.55 21.34 2.29
C GLU A 420 41.61 20.96 3.33
N VAL A 421 41.55 21.57 4.53
CA VAL A 421 42.47 21.25 5.63
C VAL A 421 42.30 19.79 6.06
N PHE A 422 41.06 19.29 6.16
CA PHE A 422 40.77 17.89 6.44
C PHE A 422 41.43 16.97 5.39
N GLY A 423 41.28 17.28 4.11
CA GLY A 423 41.88 16.52 3.01
C GLY A 423 43.41 16.48 3.08
N VAL A 424 44.04 17.63 3.37
CA VAL A 424 45.49 17.76 3.54
C VAL A 424 45.99 16.92 4.71
N VAL A 425 45.31 16.95 5.85
CA VAL A 425 45.67 16.13 7.01
C VAL A 425 45.47 14.64 6.73
N LYS A 426 44.37 14.28 6.06
CA LYS A 426 44.04 12.89 5.73
C LYS A 426 45.06 12.27 4.78
N TYR A 427 45.31 12.92 3.64
CA TYR A 427 46.10 12.36 2.55
C TYR A 427 47.59 12.72 2.61
N GLY A 428 47.96 13.70 3.43
CA GLY A 428 49.31 14.26 3.43
C GLY A 428 49.61 15.02 2.14
N THR A 429 50.88 15.38 1.94
CA THR A 429 51.32 16.13 0.75
C THR A 429 52.67 15.63 0.24
N SER A 430 52.93 15.84 -1.06
CA SER A 430 54.21 15.47 -1.68
C SER A 430 55.41 16.25 -1.12
N ASN A 431 55.17 17.32 -0.37
CA ASN A 431 56.20 18.20 0.20
C ASN A 431 56.66 17.77 1.60
N GLY A 432 56.41 16.52 1.98
CA GLY A 432 56.95 15.91 3.21
C GLY A 432 55.97 15.82 4.38
N MET A 433 54.72 16.24 4.21
CA MET A 433 53.67 15.97 5.21
C MET A 433 53.17 14.52 5.05
N PRO A 434 53.30 13.65 6.06
CA PRO A 434 52.83 12.28 5.98
C PRO A 434 51.30 12.21 5.97
N GLU A 435 50.74 11.11 5.46
CA GLU A 435 49.31 10.83 5.60
C GLU A 435 48.97 10.47 7.06
N HIS A 436 47.77 10.86 7.49
CA HIS A 436 47.26 10.53 8.83
C HIS A 436 45.99 9.68 8.80
N ALA A 437 45.45 9.32 7.63
CA ALA A 437 44.31 8.43 7.47
C ALA A 437 44.52 7.03 8.08
N SER A 438 45.75 6.53 8.11
CA SER A 438 46.06 5.24 8.76
C SER A 438 46.15 5.30 10.29
N LYS A 439 46.31 6.50 10.85
CA LYS A 439 46.58 6.71 12.29
C LYS A 439 45.41 7.35 13.02
N LEU A 440 44.63 8.19 12.33
CA LEU A 440 43.55 8.97 12.89
C LEU A 440 42.23 8.59 12.24
N LYS A 441 41.18 8.49 13.07
CA LYS A 441 39.81 8.33 12.57
C LYS A 441 39.35 9.62 11.88
N PRO A 442 38.40 9.56 10.95
CA PRO A 442 37.92 10.76 10.26
C PRO A 442 37.42 11.87 11.20
N THR A 443 36.67 11.53 12.24
CA THR A 443 36.25 12.49 13.28
C THR A 443 37.45 13.15 14.00
N GLN A 444 38.52 12.40 14.26
CA GLN A 444 39.75 12.93 14.84
C GLN A 444 40.49 13.86 13.88
N ILE A 445 40.46 13.54 12.58
CA ILE A 445 41.01 14.40 11.52
C ILE A 445 40.22 15.72 11.46
N GLN A 446 38.89 15.67 11.57
CA GLN A 446 38.05 16.87 11.63
C GLN A 446 38.34 17.71 12.88
N GLN A 447 38.53 17.09 14.04
CA GLN A 447 38.88 17.78 15.29
C GLN A 447 40.22 18.51 15.17
N VAL A 448 41.27 17.85 14.66
CA VAL A 448 42.59 18.50 14.49
C VAL A 448 42.57 19.57 13.40
N ALA A 449 41.85 19.34 12.29
CA ALA A 449 41.68 20.35 11.23
C ALA A 449 40.93 21.59 11.75
N SER A 450 39.88 21.39 12.55
CA SER A 450 39.13 22.47 13.19
C SER A 450 40.00 23.24 14.18
N TYR A 451 40.80 22.54 14.99
CA TYR A 451 41.75 23.18 15.91
C TYR A 451 42.78 24.04 15.17
N ILE A 452 43.32 23.56 14.05
CA ILE A 452 44.25 24.31 13.21
C ILE A 452 43.63 25.62 12.73
N LEU A 453 42.38 25.60 12.29
CA LEU A 453 41.69 26.80 11.80
C LEU A 453 41.37 27.84 12.88
N HIS A 454 41.51 27.48 14.16
CA HIS A 454 41.35 28.36 15.33
C HIS A 454 42.68 28.93 15.85
N PHE A 455 43.82 28.62 15.22
CA PHE A 455 45.08 29.26 15.59
C PHE A 455 44.98 30.79 15.45
N LYS A 456 45.67 31.48 16.36
CA LYS A 456 45.85 32.94 16.30
C LYS A 456 47.25 33.23 15.80
N GLU A 457 47.40 34.33 15.07
CA GLU A 457 48.68 34.78 14.51
C GLU A 457 49.80 34.78 15.56
N ALA A 458 50.87 34.04 15.27
CA ALA A 458 52.03 33.92 16.14
C ALA A 458 52.98 35.11 15.95
N ALA A 459 53.50 35.67 17.06
CA ALA A 459 54.37 36.85 17.03
C ALA A 459 55.73 36.63 16.34
N ASN A 460 56.21 35.37 16.29
CA ASN A 460 57.49 35.00 15.67
C ASN A 460 57.31 33.79 14.73
N GLY A 461 56.32 33.87 13.84
CA GLY A 461 56.03 32.85 12.83
C GLY A 461 57.10 32.71 11.75
N LYS A 462 57.17 31.54 11.11
CA LYS A 462 57.85 31.39 9.82
C LYS A 462 57.16 32.29 8.79
N GLU A 463 57.94 32.83 7.85
CA GLU A 463 57.42 33.69 6.78
C GLU A 463 56.31 33.00 5.98
N PRO A 464 55.26 33.74 5.55
CA PRO A 464 54.15 33.19 4.77
C PRO A 464 54.60 32.49 3.48
N GLU A 465 54.21 31.22 3.33
CA GLU A 465 54.54 30.40 2.15
C GLU A 465 53.34 30.18 1.21
N GLY A 466 52.14 30.54 1.67
CA GLY A 466 50.89 30.34 0.95
C GLY A 466 50.65 31.38 -0.15
N LYS A 467 49.94 30.96 -1.21
CA LYS A 467 49.47 31.86 -2.29
C LYS A 467 48.00 32.21 -2.16
N ILE A 468 47.25 31.42 -1.41
CA ILE A 468 45.81 31.61 -1.16
C ILE A 468 45.69 32.44 0.11
N VAL A 469 44.91 33.51 0.11
CA VAL A 469 44.75 34.38 1.30
C VAL A 469 43.36 34.17 1.89
N ARG A 470 43.30 33.80 3.17
CA ARG A 470 42.09 33.76 3.99
C ARG A 470 41.68 35.21 4.25
N GLN A 471 40.51 35.59 3.74
CA GLN A 471 39.96 36.95 3.86
C GLN A 471 39.45 37.22 5.26
#